data_AF-A0A554XNB2-F1
#
_entry.id   AF-A0A554XNB2-F1
#
_cell.length_a   1.000
_cell.length_b   1.000
_cell.length_c   1.000
_cell.angle_alpha   90.00
_cell.angle_beta   90.00
_cell.angle_gamma   90.00
#
_symmetry.space_group_name_H-M   'P 1'
#
loop_
_entity.id
_entity.type
_entity.pdbx_description
1 polymer ?
#
loop_
_entity_poly.entity_id
_entity_poly.type
_entity_poly.pdbx_seq_one_letter_code
_entity_poly.pdbx_strand_id
1 'polypeptide(L)'
;MSRLPVIRGLADERLRLQIDGMDLYAACPNHMNTPLSYLDPGQVERVRVWAGIAPVSAGGDAIGGVVAAETPAPTFAAPGQTGTRGEVGVSARSNGHAWGQWGVRGQLSYLKGRNRSTGDGLYQILPLNARVSLTHRAGAWDSAVELVAVRAKTDVSQVRNEVRTPGFALLNVRTAYRLGRGKLELGIDNLFDRLYYLPTGGAYVGQGTTMTNPTPPNVPQWGTAVPGPGRTVWVTYQQTF
;
A
#
# COMPACT_ATOMS: atom_id res chain seq x y z
N MET A 1 6.52 21.81 -3.47
CA MET A 1 7.64 21.96 -4.42
C MET A 1 8.66 20.87 -4.14
N SER A 2 8.84 19.94 -5.09
CA SER A 2 9.82 18.86 -4.97
C SER A 2 11.22 19.39 -5.34
N ARG A 3 12.26 18.95 -4.64
CA ARG A 3 13.66 19.29 -4.98
C ARG A 3 14.12 18.39 -6.13
N LEU A 4 15.00 18.90 -6.99
CA LEU A 4 15.56 18.12 -8.11
C LEU A 4 16.26 16.88 -7.53
N PRO A 5 15.90 15.66 -7.96
CA PRO A 5 16.57 14.47 -7.49
C PRO A 5 18.04 14.50 -7.94
N VAL A 6 18.94 14.17 -7.02
CA VAL A 6 20.37 14.07 -7.27
C VAL A 6 20.85 12.73 -6.74
N ILE A 7 21.46 11.92 -7.60
CA ILE A 7 22.10 10.67 -7.21
C ILE A 7 23.60 10.84 -7.48
N ARG A 8 24.40 10.86 -6.42
CA ARG A 8 25.87 10.95 -6.50
C ARG A 8 26.38 12.14 -7.34
N GLY A 9 25.72 13.29 -7.21
CA GLY A 9 26.08 14.52 -7.95
C GLY A 9 25.57 14.57 -9.39
N LEU A 10 24.94 13.50 -9.88
CA LEU A 10 24.26 13.47 -11.16
C LEU A 10 22.79 13.81 -10.95
N ALA A 11 22.30 14.77 -11.74
CA ALA A 11 20.94 15.29 -11.68
C ALA A 11 20.41 15.49 -13.09
N ASP A 12 19.14 15.88 -13.21
CA ASP A 12 18.52 16.22 -14.50
C ASP A 12 18.51 15.02 -15.46
N GLU A 13 18.70 15.21 -16.77
CA GLU A 13 18.70 14.12 -17.78
C GLU A 13 19.76 13.02 -17.55
N ARG A 14 20.70 13.21 -16.60
CA ARG A 14 21.62 12.15 -16.17
C ARG A 14 20.93 11.13 -15.26
N LEU A 15 19.76 11.46 -14.72
CA LEU A 15 18.82 10.59 -14.04
C LEU A 15 17.57 10.38 -14.90
N ARG A 16 17.13 9.14 -15.02
CA ARG A 16 15.88 8.84 -15.73
C ARG A 16 14.73 8.85 -14.74
N LEU A 17 13.78 9.75 -14.93
CA LEU A 17 12.61 9.88 -14.06
C LEU A 17 11.40 9.28 -14.74
N GLN A 18 10.74 8.35 -14.07
CA GLN A 18 9.57 7.65 -14.58
C GLN A 18 8.36 7.86 -13.66
N ILE A 19 7.18 8.02 -14.26
CA ILE A 19 5.89 7.87 -13.56
C ILE A 19 5.13 6.75 -14.27
N ASP A 20 4.76 5.70 -13.54
CA ASP A 20 4.04 4.53 -14.08
C ASP A 20 4.70 3.90 -15.32
N GLY A 21 6.04 3.97 -15.37
CA GLY A 21 6.85 3.47 -16.49
C GLY A 21 6.99 4.42 -17.68
N MET A 22 6.40 5.62 -17.63
CA MET A 22 6.58 6.67 -18.64
C MET A 22 7.72 7.61 -18.26
N ASP A 23 8.63 7.87 -19.19
CA ASP A 23 9.71 8.83 -18.97
C ASP A 23 9.20 10.27 -18.99
N LEU A 24 9.68 11.07 -18.04
CA LEU A 24 9.36 12.47 -17.96
C LEU A 24 10.61 13.33 -18.07
N TYR A 25 10.56 14.28 -19.01
CA TYR A 25 11.59 15.27 -19.25
C TYR A 25 11.17 16.61 -18.65
N ALA A 26 12.14 17.48 -18.37
CA ALA A 26 11.82 18.82 -17.89
C ALA A 26 11.20 19.65 -19.02
N ALA A 27 10.02 20.22 -18.77
CA ALA A 27 9.32 21.04 -19.75
C ALA A 27 9.88 22.47 -19.89
N CYS A 28 10.66 22.93 -18.90
CA CYS A 28 11.29 24.26 -18.91
C CYS A 28 12.77 24.13 -19.33
N PRO A 29 13.26 24.94 -20.29
CA PRO A 29 14.64 24.89 -20.77
C PRO A 29 15.72 25.08 -19.70
N ASN A 30 15.36 25.67 -18.56
CA ASN A 30 16.27 25.93 -17.43
C ASN A 30 16.18 24.89 -16.32
N HIS A 31 15.43 23.80 -16.49
CA HIS A 31 15.34 22.67 -15.55
C HIS A 31 15.02 23.04 -14.10
N MET A 32 14.38 24.20 -13.86
CA MET A 32 14.07 24.69 -12.49
C MET A 32 12.94 23.92 -11.81
N ASN A 33 12.08 23.26 -12.58
CA ASN A 33 10.98 22.46 -12.09
C ASN A 33 11.23 20.99 -12.42
N THR A 34 11.34 20.17 -11.38
CA THR A 34 11.55 18.72 -11.53
C THR A 34 10.28 18.08 -12.10
N PRO A 35 10.38 17.05 -12.96
CA PRO A 35 9.20 16.31 -13.43
C PRO A 35 8.35 15.70 -12.30
N LEU A 36 8.96 15.34 -11.17
CA LEU A 36 8.25 14.85 -9.98
C LEU A 36 7.54 15.97 -9.19
N SER A 37 7.75 17.25 -9.52
CA SER A 37 7.02 18.36 -8.89
C SER A 37 5.55 18.40 -9.30
N TYR A 38 5.20 17.72 -10.39
CA TYR A 38 3.82 17.58 -10.87
C TYR A 38 3.08 16.40 -10.24
N LEU A 39 3.76 15.58 -9.42
CA LEU A 39 3.16 14.42 -8.74
C LEU A 39 2.80 14.78 -7.29
N ASP A 40 1.52 14.66 -6.93
CA ASP A 40 1.03 14.85 -5.56
C ASP A 40 1.56 13.71 -4.66
N PRO A 41 2.27 14.00 -3.55
CA PRO A 41 2.73 12.98 -2.60
C PRO A 41 1.61 12.06 -2.07
N GLY A 42 0.36 12.53 -2.00
CA GLY A 42 -0.80 11.71 -1.61
C GLY A 42 -1.27 10.72 -2.69
N GLN A 43 -0.77 10.85 -3.91
CA GLN A 43 -1.06 9.99 -5.07
C GLN A 43 0.18 9.17 -5.49
N VAL A 44 1.16 9.02 -4.60
CA VAL A 44 2.32 8.15 -4.82
C VAL A 44 2.09 6.84 -4.08
N GLU A 45 1.95 5.74 -4.82
CA GLU A 45 1.91 4.40 -4.23
C GLU A 45 3.32 3.92 -3.90
N ARG A 46 4.28 4.14 -4.81
CA ARG A 46 5.66 3.69 -4.65
C ARG A 46 6.64 4.62 -5.35
N VAL A 47 7.86 4.74 -4.81
CA VAL A 47 9.01 5.28 -5.54
C VAL A 47 10.13 4.26 -5.50
N ARG A 48 10.55 3.77 -6.67
CA ARG A 48 11.71 2.90 -6.86
C ARG A 48 12.89 3.74 -7.31
N VAL A 49 14.03 3.58 -6.65
CA VAL A 49 15.27 4.28 -6.98
C VAL A 49 16.37 3.26 -7.25
N TRP A 50 16.89 3.26 -8.48
CA TRP A 50 18.07 2.52 -8.87
C TRP A 50 19.27 3.46 -8.89
N ALA A 51 20.03 3.49 -7.80
CA ALA A 51 21.19 4.37 -7.66
C ALA A 51 22.46 3.78 -8.30
N GLY A 52 22.45 3.58 -9.62
CA GLY A 52 23.55 2.98 -10.40
C GLY A 52 23.07 2.35 -11.71
N ILE A 53 23.69 1.25 -12.13
CA ILE A 53 23.27 0.49 -13.33
C ILE A 53 21.83 0.00 -13.11
N ALA A 54 20.89 0.62 -13.81
CA ALA A 54 19.49 0.24 -13.76
C ALA A 54 19.26 -1.05 -14.55
N PRO A 55 18.28 -1.88 -14.15
CA PRO A 55 17.90 -3.05 -14.93
C PRO A 55 17.37 -2.62 -16.30
N VAL A 56 17.58 -3.45 -17.32
CA VAL A 56 17.08 -3.18 -18.69
C VAL A 56 15.56 -2.93 -18.74
N SER A 57 14.81 -3.49 -17.79
CA SER A 57 13.37 -3.26 -17.65
C SER A 57 12.98 -1.86 -17.18
N ALA A 58 13.90 -1.12 -16.58
CA ALA A 58 13.74 0.28 -16.20
C ALA A 58 14.31 1.25 -17.27
N GLY A 59 14.85 0.70 -18.36
CA GLY A 59 15.38 1.44 -19.51
C GLY A 59 16.89 1.71 -19.46
N GLY A 60 17.52 1.77 -20.64
CA GLY A 60 18.92 2.18 -20.81
C GLY A 60 19.13 3.70 -20.71
N ASP A 61 20.38 4.16 -20.75
CA ASP A 61 20.75 5.60 -20.82
C ASP A 61 20.52 6.46 -19.57
N ALA A 62 20.64 5.88 -18.38
CA ALA A 62 20.57 6.60 -17.09
C ALA A 62 21.87 6.46 -16.28
N ILE A 63 22.90 7.24 -16.62
CA ILE A 63 24.25 7.11 -16.02
C ILE A 63 24.30 7.39 -14.51
N GLY A 64 23.37 8.19 -13.98
CA GLY A 64 23.24 8.45 -12.55
C GLY A 64 22.20 7.60 -11.84
N GLY A 65 21.35 6.88 -12.58
CA GLY A 65 20.32 6.01 -12.03
C GLY A 65 18.89 6.37 -12.47
N VAL A 66 17.94 5.51 -12.13
CA VAL A 66 16.52 5.65 -12.47
C VAL A 66 15.72 5.92 -11.20
N VAL A 67 14.76 6.84 -11.26
CA VAL A 67 13.75 7.06 -10.20
C VAL A 67 12.38 6.84 -10.84
N ALA A 68 11.71 5.74 -10.52
CA ALA A 68 10.35 5.44 -10.97
C ALA A 68 9.35 5.62 -9.84
N ALA A 69 8.48 6.62 -9.96
CA ALA A 69 7.30 6.73 -9.14
C ALA A 69 6.16 5.91 -9.77
N GLU A 70 5.39 5.23 -8.94
CA GLU A 70 4.14 4.54 -9.32
C GLU A 70 3.00 5.22 -8.59
N THR A 71 1.94 5.51 -9.33
CA THR A 71 0.70 6.04 -8.80
C THR A 71 -0.28 4.90 -8.52
N PRO A 72 -1.16 5.04 -7.53
CA PRO A 72 -2.16 4.03 -7.26
C PRO A 72 -3.11 3.90 -8.45
N ALA A 73 -3.35 2.67 -8.89
CA ALA A 73 -4.29 2.39 -9.97
C ALA A 73 -5.67 3.03 -9.68
N PRO A 74 -6.26 3.79 -10.62
CA PRO A 74 -7.54 4.44 -10.38
C PRO A 74 -8.64 3.40 -10.12
N THR A 75 -9.51 3.69 -9.15
CA THR A 75 -10.74 2.93 -8.90
C THR A 75 -11.95 3.76 -9.34
N PHE A 76 -12.71 3.22 -10.30
CA PHE A 76 -13.87 3.89 -10.89
C PHE A 76 -15.18 3.45 -10.22
N ALA A 77 -16.14 4.38 -10.10
CA ALA A 77 -17.53 4.08 -9.76
C ALA A 77 -18.34 3.70 -11.01
N ALA A 78 -19.30 2.77 -10.87
CA ALA A 78 -20.16 2.34 -11.98
C ALA A 78 -21.29 3.35 -12.26
N PRO A 79 -21.86 3.40 -13.48
CA PRO A 79 -22.79 4.46 -13.85
C PRO A 79 -24.06 4.38 -12.99
N GLY A 80 -24.35 5.47 -12.26
CA GLY A 80 -25.51 5.61 -11.36
C GLY A 80 -25.26 5.37 -9.87
N GLN A 81 -24.03 5.10 -9.42
CA GLN A 81 -23.71 5.00 -7.98
C GLN A 81 -22.44 5.78 -7.61
N THR A 82 -22.44 6.39 -6.44
CA THR A 82 -21.33 7.17 -5.89
C THR A 82 -20.26 6.25 -5.29
N GLY A 83 -19.06 6.24 -5.85
CA GLY A 83 -17.87 5.75 -5.16
C GLY A 83 -17.41 6.81 -4.16
N THR A 84 -17.30 6.47 -2.87
CA THR A 84 -16.89 7.43 -1.84
C THR A 84 -15.64 6.91 -1.15
N ARG A 85 -14.57 7.67 -1.28
CA ARG A 85 -13.31 7.48 -0.56
C ARG A 85 -13.06 8.73 0.26
N GLY A 86 -12.88 8.56 1.56
CA GLY A 86 -12.60 9.65 2.49
C GLY A 86 -11.31 9.39 3.25
N GLU A 87 -10.48 10.43 3.37
CA GLU A 87 -9.34 10.45 4.29
C GLU A 87 -9.52 11.65 5.23
N VAL A 88 -9.31 11.41 6.53
CA VAL A 88 -9.33 12.44 7.56
C VAL A 88 -8.03 12.33 8.36
N GLY A 89 -7.29 13.42 8.45
CA GLY A 89 -6.05 13.50 9.23
C GLY A 89 -6.14 14.62 10.26
N VAL A 90 -5.85 14.31 11.52
CA VAL A 90 -5.76 15.28 12.61
C VAL A 90 -4.38 15.12 13.25
N SER A 91 -3.65 16.22 13.43
CA SER A 91 -2.37 16.18 14.15
C SER A 91 -2.28 17.30 15.19
N ALA A 92 -1.67 16.99 16.33
CA ALA A 92 -1.50 17.90 17.45
C ALA A 92 -0.05 17.85 17.93
N ARG A 93 0.54 19.02 18.23
CA ARG A 93 1.93 19.16 18.71
C ARG A 93 1.96 20.07 19.93
N SER A 94 2.66 19.66 20.99
CA SER A 94 2.89 20.47 22.20
C SER A 94 4.38 20.80 22.35
N ASN A 95 4.69 22.00 22.84
CA ASN A 95 6.04 22.39 23.25
C ASN A 95 5.96 23.10 24.61
N GLY A 96 6.82 22.73 25.57
CA GLY A 96 6.84 23.29 26.93
C GLY A 96 6.24 22.39 28.02
N HIS A 97 5.36 21.43 27.68
CA HIS A 97 4.90 20.36 28.57
C HIS A 97 4.92 19.01 27.80
N ALA A 98 5.81 18.12 28.21
CA ALA A 98 6.51 17.13 27.38
C ALA A 98 5.71 15.89 26.90
N TRP A 99 4.63 16.10 26.14
CA TRP A 99 3.84 14.97 25.58
C TRP A 99 4.18 14.62 24.13
N GLY A 100 5.11 15.31 23.47
CA GLY A 100 5.53 15.01 22.11
C GLY A 100 4.54 15.46 21.03
N GLN A 101 4.67 14.87 19.84
CA GLN A 101 3.79 15.11 18.69
C GLN A 101 2.87 13.90 18.50
N TRP A 102 1.57 14.14 18.41
CA TRP A 102 0.57 13.12 18.16
C TRP A 102 -0.05 13.33 16.78
N GLY A 103 -0.18 12.24 16.02
CA GLY A 103 -0.87 12.24 14.74
C GLY A 103 -1.92 11.14 14.73
N VAL A 104 -3.11 11.44 14.22
CA VAL A 104 -4.14 10.45 13.93
C VAL A 104 -4.50 10.58 12.46
N ARG A 105 -4.37 9.49 11.71
CA ARG A 105 -4.82 9.40 10.33
C ARG A 105 -5.88 8.32 10.23
N GLY A 106 -7.03 8.65 9.68
CA GLY A 106 -8.11 7.73 9.37
C GLY A 106 -8.39 7.72 7.87
N GLN A 107 -8.52 6.54 7.29
CA GLN A 107 -8.95 6.33 5.92
C GLN A 107 -10.14 5.38 5.92
N LEU A 108 -11.20 5.74 5.20
CA LEU A 108 -12.37 4.91 4.98
C LEU A 108 -12.67 4.84 3.48
N SER A 109 -12.74 3.64 2.93
CA SER A 109 -13.02 3.44 1.51
C SER A 109 -14.22 2.52 1.31
N TYR A 110 -15.21 2.99 0.55
CA TYR A 110 -16.36 2.21 0.14
C TYR A 110 -16.50 2.21 -1.39
N LEU A 111 -16.46 1.02 -1.97
CA LEU A 111 -16.61 0.82 -3.40
C LEU A 111 -17.70 -0.20 -3.67
N LYS A 112 -18.62 0.12 -4.57
CA LYS A 112 -19.69 -0.77 -5.03
C LYS A 112 -19.70 -0.79 -6.55
N GLY A 113 -19.49 -1.97 -7.13
CA GLY A 113 -19.53 -2.20 -8.56
C GLY A 113 -20.51 -3.33 -8.89
N ARG A 114 -21.30 -3.16 -9.95
CA ARG A 114 -22.19 -4.20 -10.47
C ARG A 114 -22.01 -4.35 -11.97
N ASN A 115 -22.04 -5.59 -12.44
CA ASN A 115 -22.08 -5.93 -13.85
C ASN A 115 -23.52 -5.84 -14.36
N ARG A 116 -23.76 -5.07 -15.42
CA ARG A 116 -25.09 -4.83 -15.99
C ARG A 116 -25.57 -5.93 -16.92
N SER A 117 -24.66 -6.73 -17.49
CA SER A 117 -25.03 -7.83 -18.38
C SER A 117 -25.42 -9.10 -17.63
N THR A 118 -24.80 -9.36 -16.47
CA THR A 118 -25.05 -10.56 -15.65
C THR A 118 -25.78 -10.28 -14.35
N GLY A 119 -25.88 -9.01 -13.92
CA GLY A 119 -26.53 -8.61 -12.67
C GLY A 119 -25.67 -8.79 -11.41
N ASP A 120 -24.51 -9.44 -11.52
CA ASP A 120 -23.63 -9.79 -10.40
C ASP A 120 -22.73 -8.63 -9.92
N GLY A 121 -22.08 -8.82 -8.77
CA GLY A 121 -21.02 -7.92 -8.29
C GLY A 121 -19.82 -7.88 -9.24
N LEU A 122 -19.20 -6.71 -9.37
CA LEU A 122 -17.97 -6.55 -10.16
C LEU A 122 -16.79 -7.24 -9.44
N TYR A 123 -15.94 -7.91 -10.22
CA TYR A 123 -14.80 -8.68 -9.71
C TYR A 123 -13.77 -7.79 -9.00
N GLN A 124 -13.11 -8.31 -7.96
CA GLN A 124 -12.05 -7.64 -7.19
C GLN A 124 -12.44 -6.33 -6.51
N ILE A 125 -13.72 -6.09 -6.30
CA ILE A 125 -14.15 -4.97 -5.46
C ILE A 125 -13.82 -5.28 -4.00
N LEU A 126 -13.03 -4.38 -3.39
CA LEU A 126 -12.72 -4.46 -1.97
C LEU A 126 -13.95 -4.02 -1.17
N PRO A 127 -14.38 -4.79 -0.15
CA PRO A 127 -15.46 -4.38 0.74
C PRO A 127 -15.08 -3.10 1.48
N LEU A 128 -16.05 -2.54 2.22
CA LEU A 128 -15.80 -1.44 3.14
C LEU A 128 -14.55 -1.74 3.99
N ASN A 129 -13.55 -0.87 3.86
CA ASN A 129 -12.30 -0.98 4.57
C ASN A 129 -11.97 0.33 5.28
N ALA A 130 -11.38 0.20 6.45
CA ALA A 130 -10.95 1.30 7.28
C ALA A 130 -9.51 1.06 7.74
N ARG A 131 -8.69 2.12 7.72
CA ARG A 131 -7.36 2.14 8.32
C ARG A 131 -7.29 3.33 9.26
N VAL A 132 -6.90 3.09 10.50
CA VAL A 132 -6.66 4.14 11.49
C VAL A 132 -5.26 3.99 12.04
N SER A 133 -4.44 5.02 11.91
CA SER A 133 -3.05 5.04 12.35
C SER A 133 -2.87 6.15 13.37
N LEU A 134 -2.51 5.79 14.60
CA LEU A 134 -2.08 6.70 15.66
C LEU A 134 -0.55 6.73 15.68
N THR A 135 0.05 7.91 15.53
CA THR A 135 1.49 8.12 15.63
C THR A 135 1.80 8.99 16.82
N HIS A 136 2.90 8.67 17.51
CA HIS A 136 3.40 9.42 18.63
C HIS A 136 4.90 9.58 18.52
N ARG A 137 5.37 10.83 18.54
CA ARG A 137 6.78 11.16 18.47
C ARG A 137 7.20 11.94 19.71
N ALA A 138 8.08 11.35 20.51
CA ALA A 138 8.61 11.96 21.71
C ALA A 138 10.14 11.84 21.74
N GLY A 139 10.85 12.96 21.56
CA GLY A 139 12.30 12.98 21.50
C GLY A 139 12.83 12.09 20.37
N ALA A 140 13.69 11.12 20.71
CA ALA A 140 14.26 10.16 19.76
C ALA A 140 13.31 9.00 19.38
N TRP A 141 12.19 8.85 20.10
CA TRP A 141 11.21 7.79 19.88
C TRP A 141 10.13 8.19 18.87
N ASP A 142 9.74 7.23 18.04
CA ASP A 142 8.68 7.33 17.05
C ASP A 142 7.86 6.04 17.08
N SER A 143 6.67 6.09 17.64
CA SER A 143 5.80 4.94 17.83
C SER A 143 4.55 5.09 16.99
N ALA A 144 4.05 3.99 16.44
CA ALA A 144 2.79 3.98 15.72
C ALA A 144 1.98 2.72 16.02
N VAL A 145 0.68 2.91 16.13
CA VAL A 145 -0.32 1.85 16.25
C VAL A 145 -1.27 1.99 15.07
N GLU A 146 -1.44 0.93 14.30
CA GLU A 146 -2.32 0.89 13.14
C GLU A 146 -3.39 -0.19 13.31
N LEU A 147 -4.65 0.23 13.17
CA LEU A 147 -5.81 -0.64 13.09
C LEU A 147 -6.26 -0.72 11.63
N VAL A 148 -6.27 -1.93 11.07
CA VAL A 148 -6.82 -2.21 9.73
C VAL A 148 -8.06 -3.07 9.90
N ALA A 149 -9.22 -2.57 9.46
CA ALA A 149 -10.48 -3.29 9.54
C ALA A 149 -11.12 -3.42 8.15
N VAL A 150 -11.58 -4.62 7.81
CA VAL A 150 -12.23 -4.91 6.53
C VAL A 150 -13.52 -5.68 6.78
N ARG A 151 -14.62 -5.21 6.18
CA ARG A 151 -15.93 -5.86 6.28
C ARG A 151 -15.92 -7.19 5.52
N ALA A 152 -16.76 -8.13 5.96
CA ALA A 152 -17.01 -9.37 5.25
C ALA A 152 -17.41 -9.13 3.79
N LYS A 153 -16.82 -9.89 2.87
CA LYS A 153 -17.13 -9.83 1.44
C LYS A 153 -18.29 -10.77 1.14
N THR A 154 -19.44 -10.17 0.84
CA THR A 154 -20.69 -10.87 0.55
C THR A 154 -21.11 -10.72 -0.92
N ASP A 155 -20.84 -9.54 -1.50
CA ASP A 155 -20.97 -9.26 -2.94
C ASP A 155 -19.75 -9.81 -3.69
N VAL A 156 -19.95 -10.93 -4.40
CA VAL A 156 -18.92 -11.64 -5.17
C VAL A 156 -19.34 -11.82 -6.62
N SER A 157 -18.37 -11.87 -7.54
CA SER A 157 -18.64 -12.21 -8.93
C SER A 157 -18.73 -13.72 -9.12
N GLN A 158 -19.93 -14.25 -9.38
CA GLN A 158 -20.13 -15.68 -9.63
C GLN A 158 -19.47 -16.13 -10.95
N VAL A 159 -19.53 -15.29 -11.98
CA VAL A 159 -18.90 -15.55 -13.30
C VAL A 159 -17.37 -15.74 -13.19
N ARG A 160 -16.73 -15.14 -12.19
CA ARG A 160 -15.28 -15.24 -11.94
C ARG A 160 -14.94 -16.15 -10.75
N ASN A 161 -15.88 -16.93 -10.24
CA ASN A 161 -15.70 -17.87 -9.11
C ASN A 161 -15.07 -17.20 -7.87
N GLU A 162 -15.48 -15.98 -7.55
CA GLU A 162 -14.95 -15.23 -6.43
C GLU A 162 -15.51 -15.73 -5.09
N VAL A 163 -14.65 -15.94 -4.10
CA VAL A 163 -14.99 -16.55 -2.80
C VAL A 163 -15.40 -15.49 -1.79
N ARG A 164 -16.44 -15.78 -1.01
CA ARG A 164 -16.85 -14.94 0.12
C ARG A 164 -15.85 -15.07 1.27
N THR A 165 -15.44 -13.94 1.83
CA THR A 165 -14.51 -13.93 2.97
C THR A 165 -15.15 -13.29 4.21
N PRO A 166 -14.86 -13.82 5.42
CA PRO A 166 -15.28 -13.17 6.66
C PRO A 166 -14.55 -11.83 6.84
N GLY A 167 -15.18 -10.92 7.58
CA GLY A 167 -14.54 -9.65 7.94
C GLY A 167 -13.46 -9.87 9.00
N PHE A 168 -12.49 -8.98 9.06
CA PHE A 168 -11.41 -9.05 10.02
C PHE A 168 -10.97 -7.66 10.48
N ALA A 169 -10.29 -7.62 11.62
CA ALA A 169 -9.56 -6.46 12.11
C ALA A 169 -8.18 -6.91 12.60
N LEU A 170 -7.15 -6.19 12.17
CA LEU A 170 -5.76 -6.43 12.54
C LEU A 170 -5.21 -5.20 13.27
N LEU A 171 -4.40 -5.46 14.29
CA LEU A 171 -3.68 -4.43 15.01
C LEU A 171 -2.18 -4.63 14.75
N ASN A 172 -1.55 -3.61 14.19
CA ASN A 172 -0.12 -3.56 13.93
C ASN A 172 0.50 -2.50 14.84
N VAL A 173 1.66 -2.81 15.40
CA VAL A 173 2.37 -1.91 16.31
C VAL A 173 3.81 -1.81 15.86
N ARG A 174 4.32 -0.59 15.77
CA ARG A 174 5.75 -0.35 15.50
C ARG A 174 6.30 0.71 16.42
N THR A 175 7.57 0.59 16.73
CA THR A 175 8.33 1.60 17.45
C THR A 175 9.70 1.74 16.82
N ALA A 176 10.17 2.97 16.70
CA ALA A 176 11.47 3.30 16.18
C ALA A 176 12.22 4.24 17.12
N TYR A 177 13.52 4.05 17.15
CA TYR A 177 14.45 4.85 17.91
C TYR A 177 15.48 5.47 16.98
N ARG A 178 15.56 6.81 17.01
CA ARG A 178 16.56 7.57 16.25
C ARG A 178 17.86 7.62 17.05
N LEU A 179 18.84 6.85 16.60
CA LEU A 179 20.24 6.97 17.01
C LEU A 179 20.86 8.09 16.16
N GLY A 180 21.78 8.88 16.68
CA GLY A 180 22.25 10.10 15.99
C GLY A 180 22.64 9.90 14.51
N ARG A 181 23.17 8.72 14.13
CA ARG A 181 23.55 8.37 12.75
C ARG A 181 22.68 7.26 12.11
N GLY A 182 21.56 6.86 12.72
CA GLY A 182 20.72 5.78 12.20
C GLY A 182 19.36 5.63 12.89
N LYS A 183 18.50 4.78 12.36
CA LYS A 183 17.18 4.51 12.89
C LYS A 183 17.03 3.01 13.10
N LEU A 184 16.76 2.59 14.33
CA LEU A 184 16.36 1.22 14.64
C LEU A 184 14.84 1.18 14.73
N GLU A 185 14.20 0.24 14.04
CA GLU A 185 12.75 0.07 14.01
C GLU A 185 12.40 -1.38 14.35
N LEU A 186 11.39 -1.53 15.20
CA LEU A 186 10.85 -2.80 15.68
C LEU A 186 9.36 -2.79 15.42
N GLY A 187 8.85 -3.85 14.79
CA GLY A 187 7.44 -3.95 14.43
C GLY A 187 6.86 -5.33 14.72
N ILE A 188 5.56 -5.34 15.06
CA ILE A 188 4.74 -6.52 15.20
C ILE A 188 3.47 -6.29 14.36
N ASP A 189 3.33 -7.09 13.31
CA ASP A 189 2.12 -7.14 12.50
C ASP A 189 1.20 -8.25 13.00
N ASN A 190 -0.11 -8.00 12.96
CA ASN A 190 -1.12 -8.93 13.47
C ASN A 190 -0.85 -9.35 14.93
N LEU A 191 -0.80 -8.36 15.84
CA LEU A 191 -0.43 -8.56 17.25
C LEU A 191 -1.18 -9.72 17.94
N PHE A 192 -2.47 -9.88 17.62
CA PHE A 192 -3.35 -10.90 18.21
C PHE A 192 -3.33 -12.25 17.48
N ASP A 193 -2.48 -12.41 16.47
CA ASP A 193 -2.34 -13.65 15.70
C ASP A 193 -3.67 -14.16 15.13
N ARG A 194 -4.46 -13.22 14.63
CA ARG A 194 -5.80 -13.52 14.13
C ARG A 194 -5.67 -14.19 12.77
N LEU A 195 -6.33 -15.33 12.59
CA LEU A 195 -6.51 -15.94 11.28
C LEU A 195 -7.47 -15.07 10.47
N TYR A 196 -7.03 -14.61 9.30
CA TYR A 196 -7.83 -13.81 8.38
C TYR A 196 -7.60 -14.21 6.93
N TYR A 197 -8.53 -13.83 6.06
CA TYR A 197 -8.50 -14.12 4.64
C TYR A 197 -8.63 -12.82 3.86
N LEU A 198 -7.71 -12.57 2.94
CA LEU A 198 -7.74 -11.35 2.13
C LEU A 198 -8.89 -11.44 1.10
N PRO A 199 -9.78 -10.44 1.02
CA PRO A 199 -10.91 -10.47 0.07
C PRO A 199 -10.50 -10.41 -1.41
N THR A 200 -9.22 -10.11 -1.66
CA THR A 200 -8.55 -10.11 -2.97
C THR A 200 -7.39 -11.12 -3.02
N GLY A 201 -7.24 -11.96 -2.00
CA GLY A 201 -6.10 -12.88 -1.82
C GLY A 201 -6.07 -14.11 -2.73
N GLY A 202 -6.96 -14.18 -3.71
CA GLY A 202 -7.14 -15.38 -4.54
C GLY A 202 -7.76 -16.55 -3.77
N ALA A 203 -8.12 -17.59 -4.50
CA ALA A 203 -8.71 -18.81 -3.96
C ALA A 203 -8.09 -20.04 -4.62
N TYR A 204 -8.09 -21.16 -3.90
CA TYR A 204 -7.65 -22.43 -4.44
C TYR A 204 -8.67 -22.96 -5.47
N VAL A 205 -8.23 -23.07 -6.72
CA VAL A 205 -9.04 -23.54 -7.88
C VAL A 205 -8.53 -24.84 -8.49
N GLY A 206 -7.47 -25.44 -7.92
CA GLY A 206 -6.73 -26.55 -8.51
C GLY A 206 -7.49 -27.88 -8.60
N GLN A 207 -8.54 -28.05 -7.79
CA GLN A 207 -9.46 -29.19 -7.89
C GLN A 207 -10.81 -28.65 -8.35
N GLY A 208 -11.27 -29.00 -9.55
CA GLY A 208 -12.59 -28.57 -10.05
C GLY A 208 -13.76 -29.11 -9.22
N THR A 209 -14.96 -28.59 -9.46
CA THR A 209 -16.22 -29.05 -8.82
C THR A 209 -16.56 -30.52 -9.14
N THR A 210 -15.96 -31.09 -10.19
CA THR A 210 -16.07 -32.50 -10.59
C THR A 210 -15.03 -33.42 -9.94
N MET A 211 -14.03 -32.84 -9.26
CA MET A 211 -12.99 -33.55 -8.50
C MET A 211 -13.25 -33.51 -6.98
N THR A 212 -14.34 -32.86 -6.56
CA THR A 212 -14.73 -32.65 -5.16
C THR A 212 -15.83 -33.63 -4.73
N ASN A 213 -15.48 -34.91 -4.61
CA ASN A 213 -16.24 -35.88 -3.81
C ASN A 213 -15.40 -37.15 -3.53
N PRO A 214 -15.51 -37.76 -2.33
CA PRO A 214 -15.12 -37.24 -1.03
C PRO A 214 -13.71 -37.75 -0.67
N THR A 215 -12.77 -36.93 -0.20
CA THR A 215 -11.51 -37.44 0.44
C THR A 215 -10.66 -36.25 0.95
N PRO A 216 -9.56 -36.49 1.69
CA PRO A 216 -9.33 -36.68 3.13
C PRO A 216 -9.07 -35.33 3.87
N PRO A 217 -8.78 -35.27 5.19
CA PRO A 217 -8.72 -34.02 5.98
C PRO A 217 -7.65 -32.97 5.59
N ASN A 218 -6.82 -33.21 4.57
CA ASN A 218 -5.60 -32.44 4.31
C ASN A 218 -5.52 -31.79 2.92
N VAL A 219 -6.63 -31.70 2.17
CA VAL A 219 -6.66 -31.00 0.87
C VAL A 219 -7.55 -29.75 0.93
N PRO A 220 -7.07 -28.56 0.51
CA PRO A 220 -7.92 -27.38 0.41
C PRO A 220 -9.01 -27.62 -0.64
N GLN A 221 -10.28 -27.48 -0.25
CA GLN A 221 -11.39 -27.65 -1.17
C GLN A 221 -11.44 -26.51 -2.19
N TRP A 222 -12.05 -26.78 -3.34
CA TRP A 222 -12.36 -25.75 -4.33
C TRP A 222 -13.03 -24.54 -3.68
N GLY A 223 -12.50 -23.34 -3.94
CA GLY A 223 -13.03 -22.11 -3.34
C GLY A 223 -12.55 -21.84 -1.91
N THR A 224 -11.48 -22.48 -1.44
CA THR A 224 -10.82 -22.08 -0.18
C THR A 224 -10.00 -20.81 -0.39
N ALA A 225 -10.29 -19.74 0.36
CA ALA A 225 -9.55 -18.48 0.29
C ALA A 225 -8.14 -18.62 0.88
N VAL A 226 -7.16 -17.90 0.32
CA VAL A 226 -5.78 -17.92 0.85
C VAL A 226 -5.71 -17.15 2.18
N PRO A 227 -5.22 -17.77 3.26
CA PRO A 227 -5.05 -17.08 4.54
C PRO A 227 -3.95 -16.03 4.44
N GLY A 228 -4.14 -14.90 5.12
CA GLY A 228 -3.11 -13.87 5.27
C GLY A 228 -2.02 -14.29 6.28
N PRO A 229 -0.88 -13.59 6.29
CA PRO A 229 0.19 -13.84 7.25
C PRO A 229 -0.29 -13.79 8.71
N GLY A 230 0.16 -14.74 9.53
CA GLY A 230 -0.04 -14.72 10.98
C GLY A 230 0.78 -13.61 11.67
N ARG A 231 0.90 -13.67 12.99
CA ARG A 231 1.74 -12.73 13.74
C ARG A 231 3.17 -12.74 13.22
N THR A 232 3.66 -11.58 12.81
CA THR A 232 5.01 -11.41 12.26
C THR A 232 5.75 -10.34 13.04
N VAL A 233 6.97 -10.65 13.46
CA VAL A 233 7.86 -9.72 14.18
C VAL A 233 9.04 -9.42 13.29
N TRP A 234 9.38 -8.15 13.15
CA TRP A 234 10.50 -7.73 12.32
C TRP A 234 11.29 -6.60 12.97
N VAL A 235 12.55 -6.51 12.57
CA VAL A 235 13.51 -5.51 13.02
C VAL A 235 14.18 -4.93 11.78
N THR A 236 14.35 -3.61 11.76
CA THR A 236 15.01 -2.92 10.66
C THR A 236 15.99 -1.90 11.21
N TYR A 237 17.17 -1.84 10.62
CA TYR A 237 18.17 -0.81 10.91
C TYR A 237 18.47 -0.01 9.64
N GLN A 238 18.33 1.31 9.73
CA GLN A 238 18.62 2.23 8.64
C GLN A 238 19.77 3.15 9.05
N GLN A 239 20.91 3.05 8.38
CA GLN A 239 22.06 3.93 8.57
C GLN A 239 21.92 5.15 7.68
N THR A 240 22.08 6.35 8.24
CA THR A 240 22.22 7.58 7.46
C THR A 240 23.70 7.92 7.35
N PHE A 241 24.20 8.13 6.13
CA PHE A 241 25.60 8.45 5.84
C PHE A 241 25.76 9.95 5.57
#